data_AF-A0A3D3DMH2-F1
#
_entry.id   AF-A0A3D3DMH2-F1
#
_cell.length_a   1.000
_cell.length_b   1.000
_cell.length_c   1.000
_cell.angle_alpha   90.00
_cell.angle_beta   90.00
_cell.angle_gamma   90.00
#
_symmetry.space_group_name_H-M   'P 1'
#
loop_
_entity.id
_entity.type
_entity.pdbx_description
1 polymer ?
#
loop_
_entity_poly.entity_id
_entity_poly.type
_entity_poly.pdbx_seq_one_letter_code
_entity_poly.pdbx_strand_id
1 'polypeptide(L)'
;MQDSVSSGELFLNIVSSRCSMRDFKPDAVPKDIMASIFGGAQRAPSNCNTQPWFVHVVTGETLEQLRVELPAKFAAGEIALDFPYDGQYEGVYRDRQYASATALYDSLGIAREQKAERNAWFMRNF
;
A
#
# COMPACT_ATOMS: atom_id res chain seq x y z
N MET A 1 -6.21 39.10 9.46
CA MET A 1 -5.56 38.74 8.19
C MET A 1 -5.37 37.24 8.22
N GLN A 2 -5.97 36.53 7.28
CA GLN A 2 -5.96 35.07 7.24
C GLN A 2 -4.82 34.69 6.30
N ASP A 3 -3.70 34.20 6.84
CA ASP A 3 -2.56 33.77 6.04
C ASP A 3 -3.03 32.61 5.15
N SER A 4 -3.16 32.88 3.85
CA SER A 4 -3.54 31.87 2.88
C SER A 4 -2.36 30.94 2.65
N VAL A 5 -2.48 29.67 3.05
CA VAL A 5 -1.50 28.62 2.74
C VAL A 5 -1.32 28.55 1.22
N SER A 6 -0.08 28.61 0.75
CA SER A 6 0.22 28.50 -0.68
C SER A 6 -0.08 27.09 -1.19
N SER A 7 -0.36 26.96 -2.49
CA SER A 7 -0.55 25.63 -3.11
C SER A 7 0.67 24.72 -2.95
N GLY A 8 1.87 25.29 -2.90
CA GLY A 8 3.11 24.56 -2.67
C GLY A 8 3.19 23.99 -1.26
N GLU A 9 2.88 24.79 -0.24
CA GLU A 9 2.85 24.33 1.16
C GLU A 9 1.77 23.26 1.37
N LEU A 10 0.59 23.44 0.78
CA LEU A 10 -0.48 22.45 0.85
C LEU A 10 -0.03 21.10 0.26
N PHE A 11 0.63 21.14 -0.91
CA PHE A 11 1.15 19.92 -1.53
C PHE A 11 2.19 19.22 -0.65
N LEU A 12 3.16 19.98 -0.11
CA LEU A 12 4.20 19.41 0.75
C LEU A 12 3.63 18.80 2.04
N ASN A 13 2.60 19.41 2.62
CA ASN A 13 1.89 18.86 3.77
C ASN A 13 1.20 17.52 3.44
N ILE A 14 0.57 17.41 2.26
CA ILE A 14 -0.06 16.16 1.81
C ILE A 14 0.99 15.07 1.60
N VAL A 15 2.09 15.37 0.91
CA VAL A 15 3.12 14.37 0.59
C VAL A 15 3.86 13.90 1.85
N SER A 16 4.16 14.80 2.77
CA SER A 16 4.86 14.47 4.03
C SER A 16 3.99 13.72 5.03
N SER A 17 2.68 13.93 5.04
CA SER A 17 1.74 13.24 5.93
C SER A 17 1.30 11.85 5.43
N ARG A 18 1.56 11.53 4.16
CA ARG A 18 1.18 10.24 3.58
C ARG A 18 2.01 9.10 4.20
N CYS A 19 1.30 8.17 4.84
CA CYS A 19 1.86 6.95 5.39
C CYS A 19 1.30 5.70 4.69
N SER A 20 2.01 4.58 4.77
CA SER A 20 1.50 3.29 4.31
C SER A 20 0.63 2.67 5.41
N MET A 21 -0.69 2.83 5.29
CA MET A 21 -1.67 2.29 6.23
C MET A 21 -1.93 0.80 5.95
N ARG A 22 -2.10 0.01 7.02
CA ARG A 22 -2.34 -1.45 6.97
C ARG A 22 -3.53 -1.90 7.81
N ASP A 23 -4.34 -0.94 8.26
CA ASP A 23 -5.55 -1.19 9.01
C ASP A 23 -6.55 -0.12 8.63
N PHE A 24 -7.74 -0.52 8.22
CA PHE A 24 -8.75 0.37 7.64
C PHE A 24 -10.09 0.13 8.32
N LYS A 25 -10.88 1.19 8.43
CA LYS A 25 -12.26 1.07 8.89
C LYS A 25 -13.12 0.33 7.85
N PRO A 26 -14.25 -0.29 8.26
CA PRO A 26 -15.16 -0.97 7.34
C PRO A 26 -15.96 0.00 6.44
N ASP A 27 -15.88 1.31 6.68
CA ASP A 27 -16.57 2.33 5.91
C ASP A 27 -16.13 2.31 4.42
N ALA A 28 -17.09 2.06 3.53
CA ALA A 28 -16.82 2.09 2.10
C ALA A 28 -16.56 3.53 1.61
N VAL A 29 -15.59 3.69 0.71
CA VAL A 29 -15.32 4.97 0.06
C VAL A 29 -16.43 5.27 -0.97
N PRO A 30 -17.07 6.45 -0.93
CA PRO A 30 -18.05 6.86 -1.93
C PRO A 30 -17.51 6.83 -3.37
N LYS A 31 -18.37 6.45 -4.33
CA LYS A 31 -17.98 6.28 -5.73
C LYS A 31 -17.50 7.56 -6.41
N ASP A 32 -18.11 8.69 -6.07
CA ASP A 32 -17.75 10.03 -6.55
C ASP A 32 -16.36 10.47 -6.05
N ILE A 33 -16.01 10.11 -4.80
CA ILE A 33 -14.66 10.33 -4.27
C ILE A 33 -13.65 9.49 -5.04
N MET A 34 -13.92 8.19 -5.24
CA MET A 34 -13.04 7.33 -6.04
C MET A 34 -12.87 7.87 -7.47
N ALA A 35 -13.96 8.25 -8.13
CA ALA A 35 -13.93 8.84 -9.47
C ALA A 35 -13.09 10.13 -9.52
N SER A 36 -13.19 10.99 -8.50
CA SER A 36 -12.38 12.21 -8.41
C SER A 36 -10.89 11.91 -8.26
N ILE A 37 -10.54 10.94 -7.40
CA ILE A 37 -9.15 10.53 -7.16
C ILE A 37 -8.54 9.93 -8.44
N PHE A 38 -9.21 8.95 -9.06
CA PHE A 38 -8.71 8.30 -10.28
C PHE A 38 -8.76 9.25 -11.49
N GLY A 39 -9.71 10.17 -11.54
CA GLY A 39 -9.74 11.27 -12.51
C GLY A 39 -8.49 12.16 -12.42
N GLY A 40 -8.10 12.55 -11.20
CA GLY A 40 -6.87 13.30 -10.95
C GLY A 40 -5.60 12.50 -11.25
N ALA A 41 -5.55 11.22 -10.85
CA ALA A 41 -4.38 10.35 -11.01
C ALA A 41 -3.98 10.14 -12.49
N GLN A 42 -4.94 10.14 -13.41
CA GLN A 42 -4.70 10.05 -14.86
C GLN A 42 -3.86 11.21 -15.43
N ARG A 43 -3.66 12.28 -14.66
CA ARG A 43 -2.82 13.42 -15.05
C ARG A 43 -1.32 13.18 -14.84
N ALA A 44 -0.93 12.03 -14.29
CA ALA A 44 0.48 11.65 -14.20
C ALA A 44 1.14 11.68 -15.60
N PRO A 45 2.36 12.21 -15.74
CA PRO A 45 3.06 12.17 -17.03
C PRO A 45 3.48 10.73 -17.35
N SER A 46 3.55 10.41 -18.65
CA SER A 46 4.08 9.14 -19.16
C SER A 46 4.92 9.36 -20.42
N ASN A 47 5.86 8.47 -20.71
CA ASN A 47 6.67 8.55 -21.92
C ASN A 47 5.76 8.53 -23.16
N CYS A 48 5.94 9.50 -24.06
CA CYS A 48 5.09 9.71 -25.23
C CYS A 48 3.58 9.84 -24.92
N ASN A 49 3.22 10.20 -23.68
CA ASN A 49 1.83 10.30 -23.20
C ASN A 49 0.98 9.03 -23.44
N THR A 50 1.60 7.86 -23.42
CA THR A 50 0.94 6.57 -23.71
C THR A 50 -0.07 6.14 -22.65
N GLN A 51 0.05 6.65 -21.42
CA GLN A 51 -0.84 6.36 -20.30
C GLN A 51 -1.03 4.84 -20.11
N PRO A 52 0.06 4.07 -19.90
CA PRO A 52 0.03 2.60 -20.00
C PRO A 52 -0.69 1.91 -18.82
N TRP A 53 -1.15 2.67 -17.82
CA TRP A 53 -1.80 2.12 -16.64
C TRP A 53 -3.18 1.55 -16.97
N PHE A 54 -3.39 0.31 -16.55
CA PHE A 54 -4.71 -0.33 -16.51
C PHE A 54 -5.06 -0.63 -15.06
N VAL A 55 -6.12 -0.02 -14.55
CA VAL A 55 -6.46 -0.03 -13.12
C VAL A 55 -7.76 -0.78 -12.89
N HIS A 56 -7.70 -1.82 -12.08
CA HIS A 56 -8.88 -2.52 -11.57
C HIS A 56 -9.23 -2.01 -10.17
N VAL A 57 -10.43 -1.48 -10.01
CA VAL A 57 -10.98 -1.09 -8.70
C VAL A 57 -12.00 -2.13 -8.28
N VAL A 58 -11.73 -2.83 -7.17
CA VAL A 58 -12.59 -3.89 -6.66
C VAL A 58 -13.24 -3.45 -5.36
N THR A 59 -14.56 -3.57 -5.26
CA THR A 59 -15.36 -3.17 -4.08
C THR A 59 -16.49 -4.18 -3.84
N GLY A 60 -17.11 -4.14 -2.67
CA GLY A 60 -18.26 -4.98 -2.35
C GLY A 60 -17.93 -6.48 -2.37
N GLU A 61 -18.84 -7.29 -2.89
CA GLU A 61 -18.75 -8.75 -2.85
C GLU A 61 -17.47 -9.30 -3.51
N THR A 62 -17.06 -8.76 -4.65
CA THR A 62 -15.83 -9.21 -5.32
C THR A 62 -14.59 -8.93 -4.48
N LEU A 63 -14.57 -7.83 -3.71
CA LEU A 63 -13.47 -7.55 -2.79
C LEU A 63 -13.43 -8.58 -1.66
N GLU A 64 -14.59 -8.94 -1.11
CA GLU A 64 -14.68 -9.96 -0.06
C GLU A 64 -14.28 -11.35 -0.58
N GLN A 65 -14.58 -11.68 -1.84
CA GLN A 65 -14.07 -12.91 -2.47
C GLN A 65 -12.54 -12.91 -2.53
N LEU A 66 -11.93 -11.80 -2.96
CA LEU A 66 -10.46 -11.67 -3.00
C LEU A 66 -9.82 -11.74 -1.60
N ARG A 67 -10.47 -11.19 -0.57
CA ARG A 67 -10.00 -11.28 0.82
C ARG A 67 -9.92 -12.71 1.34
N VAL A 68 -10.70 -13.63 0.78
CA VAL A 68 -10.64 -15.06 1.11
C VAL A 68 -9.61 -15.78 0.23
N GLU A 69 -9.61 -15.51 -1.07
CA GLU A 69 -8.81 -16.26 -2.04
C GLU A 69 -7.31 -15.94 -1.97
N LEU A 70 -6.94 -14.67 -1.85
CA LEU A 70 -5.54 -14.24 -1.90
C LEU A 70 -4.68 -14.79 -0.74
N PRO A 71 -5.12 -14.75 0.54
CA PRO A 71 -4.38 -15.40 1.62
C PRO A 71 -4.20 -16.90 1.41
N ALA A 72 -5.25 -17.58 0.93
CA ALA A 72 -5.24 -19.02 0.73
C ALA A 72 -4.22 -19.43 -0.36
N LYS A 73 -4.23 -18.71 -1.50
CA LYS A 73 -3.25 -18.90 -2.58
C LYS A 73 -1.83 -18.58 -2.13
N PHE A 74 -1.65 -17.50 -1.39
CA PHE A 74 -0.35 -17.14 -0.83
C PHE A 74 0.18 -18.25 0.10
N ALA A 75 -0.65 -18.77 1.00
CA ALA A 75 -0.28 -19.86 1.90
C ALA A 75 0.03 -21.18 1.16
N ALA A 76 -0.60 -21.42 0.01
CA ALA A 76 -0.32 -22.54 -0.89
C ALA A 76 0.94 -22.35 -1.76
N GLY A 77 1.56 -21.16 -1.74
CA GLY A 77 2.70 -20.83 -2.60
C GLY A 77 2.30 -20.53 -4.06
N GLU A 78 1.01 -20.35 -4.33
CA GLU A 78 0.47 -20.03 -5.65
C GLU A 78 0.59 -18.53 -5.95
N ILE A 79 1.82 -18.04 -6.04
CA ILE A 79 2.13 -16.64 -6.28
C ILE A 79 2.51 -16.45 -7.76
N ALA A 80 1.73 -15.65 -8.48
CA ALA A 80 2.03 -15.24 -9.85
C ALA A 80 2.34 -13.73 -9.85
N LEU A 81 3.61 -13.38 -9.97
CA LEU A 81 4.03 -11.98 -10.07
C LEU A 81 4.08 -11.56 -11.55
N ASP A 82 3.55 -10.37 -11.84
CA ASP A 82 3.64 -9.78 -13.18
C ASP A 82 5.09 -9.45 -13.59
N PHE A 83 5.96 -9.23 -12.60
CA PHE A 83 7.37 -8.94 -12.78
C PHE A 83 8.22 -9.84 -11.90
N PRO A 84 9.37 -10.33 -12.39
CA PRO A 84 10.32 -11.06 -11.57
C PRO A 84 10.74 -10.24 -10.35
N TYR A 85 10.73 -10.87 -9.18
CA TYR A 85 11.17 -10.29 -7.92
C TYR A 85 11.92 -11.36 -7.14
N ASP A 86 13.19 -11.10 -6.81
CA ASP A 86 14.07 -12.04 -6.10
C ASP A 86 13.99 -11.89 -4.57
N GLY A 87 13.26 -10.89 -4.06
CA GLY A 87 13.13 -10.65 -2.63
C GLY A 87 14.37 -10.06 -1.97
N GLN A 88 15.38 -9.67 -2.74
CA GLN A 88 16.67 -9.26 -2.19
C GLN A 88 16.90 -7.78 -2.42
N TYR A 89 17.21 -7.09 -1.31
CA TYR A 89 17.67 -5.72 -1.35
C TYR A 89 19.15 -5.67 -0.97
N GLU A 90 19.88 -4.75 -1.59
CA GLU A 90 21.31 -4.55 -1.37
C GLU A 90 21.60 -3.13 -0.83
N GLY A 91 22.74 -3.00 -0.15
CA GLY A 91 23.24 -1.74 0.39
C GLY A 91 22.19 -1.00 1.24
N VAL A 92 22.03 0.29 0.96
CA VAL A 92 21.13 1.17 1.71
C VAL A 92 19.66 0.71 1.68
N TYR A 93 19.24 -0.02 0.64
CA TYR A 93 17.87 -0.52 0.55
C TYR A 93 17.63 -1.67 1.52
N ARG A 94 18.64 -2.53 1.71
CA ARG A 94 18.63 -3.57 2.74
C ARG A 94 18.53 -2.95 4.13
N ASP A 95 19.36 -1.95 4.41
CA ASP A 95 19.37 -1.26 5.70
C ASP A 95 18.01 -0.64 6.01
N ARG A 96 17.39 0.02 5.02
CA ARG A 96 16.04 0.60 5.14
C ARG A 96 14.97 -0.46 5.35
N GLN A 97 15.06 -1.61 4.67
CA GLN A 97 14.13 -2.72 4.86
C GLN A 97 14.19 -3.23 6.30
N TYR A 98 15.40 -3.48 6.84
CA TYR A 98 15.56 -3.93 8.23
C TYR A 98 15.09 -2.87 9.23
N ALA A 99 15.50 -1.61 9.05
CA ALA A 99 15.07 -0.52 9.93
C ALA A 99 13.54 -0.39 9.98
N SER A 100 12.88 -0.47 8.82
CA SER A 100 11.42 -0.41 8.72
C SER A 100 10.74 -1.61 9.39
N ALA A 101 11.27 -2.81 9.18
CA ALA A 101 10.74 -4.02 9.81
C ALA A 101 10.91 -3.98 11.33
N THR A 102 12.08 -3.56 11.82
CA THR A 102 12.35 -3.40 13.26
C THR A 102 11.39 -2.38 13.87
N ALA A 103 11.28 -1.17 13.30
CA ALA A 103 10.37 -0.14 13.81
C ALA A 103 8.91 -0.62 13.88
N LEU A 104 8.44 -1.35 12.86
CA LEU A 104 7.10 -1.94 12.85
C LEU A 104 6.92 -2.92 14.01
N TYR A 105 7.77 -3.94 14.10
CA TYR A 105 7.57 -5.02 15.07
C TYR A 105 7.87 -4.59 16.51
N ASP A 106 8.78 -3.65 16.71
CA ASP A 106 9.03 -3.03 18.02
C ASP A 106 7.79 -2.28 18.51
N SER A 107 7.13 -1.52 17.62
CA SER A 107 5.88 -0.81 17.98
C SER A 107 4.73 -1.75 18.35
N LEU A 108 4.78 -3.00 17.87
CA LEU A 108 3.78 -4.04 18.13
C LEU A 108 4.14 -4.93 19.34
N GLY A 109 5.35 -4.79 19.88
CA GLY A 109 5.88 -5.67 20.93
C GLY A 109 6.13 -7.10 20.45
N ILE A 110 6.32 -7.33 19.15
CA ILE A 110 6.54 -8.66 18.57
C ILE A 110 8.05 -8.87 18.32
N ALA A 111 8.69 -9.65 19.19
CA ALA A 111 10.09 -10.03 19.10
C ALA A 111 10.41 -10.77 17.79
N ARG A 112 11.70 -10.81 17.41
CA ARG A 112 12.15 -11.40 16.14
C ARG A 112 11.93 -12.90 16.07
N GLU A 113 11.95 -13.55 17.22
CA GLU A 113 11.84 -14.99 17.42
C GLU A 113 10.39 -15.46 17.33
N GLN A 114 9.41 -14.57 17.51
CA GLN A 114 7.97 -14.84 17.43
C GLN A 114 7.51 -14.95 15.98
N LYS A 115 8.09 -15.90 15.23
CA LYS A 115 7.84 -16.09 13.79
C LYS A 115 6.36 -16.27 13.46
N ALA A 116 5.62 -17.01 14.29
CA ALA A 116 4.19 -17.25 14.10
C ALA A 116 3.37 -15.95 14.20
N GLU A 117 3.65 -15.11 15.20
CA GLU A 117 2.97 -13.82 15.40
C GLU A 117 3.32 -12.83 14.30
N ARG A 118 4.60 -12.77 13.90
CA ARG A 118 5.02 -11.95 12.75
C ARG A 118 4.32 -12.37 11.46
N ASN A 119 4.20 -13.69 11.23
CA ASN A 119 3.47 -14.20 10.09
C ASN A 119 1.98 -13.86 10.17
N ALA A 120 1.35 -14.06 11.33
CA ALA A 120 -0.05 -13.68 11.54
C ALA A 120 -0.29 -12.18 11.28
N TRP A 121 0.62 -11.32 11.75
CA TRP A 121 0.57 -9.89 11.45
C TRP A 121 0.76 -9.59 9.97
N PHE A 122 1.71 -10.26 9.30
CA PHE A 122 1.91 -10.14 7.87
C PHE A 122 0.65 -10.53 7.07
N MET A 123 -0.05 -11.59 7.48
CA MET A 123 -1.26 -12.05 6.82
C MET A 123 -2.44 -11.06 6.93
N ARG A 124 -2.35 -10.03 7.78
CA ARG A 124 -3.33 -8.92 7.82
C ARG A 124 -3.24 -7.96 6.63
N ASN A 125 -2.24 -8.11 5.75
CA ASN A 125 -2.12 -7.27 4.54
C ASN A 125 -3.08 -7.69 3.42
N PHE A 126 -3.81 -8.79 3.58
CA PHE A 126 -4.80 -9.28 2.62
C PHE A 126 -6.22 -8.81 2.96
#